data_AF-A0A2N5GWW1-F1
#
_entry.id   AF-A0A2N5GWW1-F1
#
_cell.length_a   1.000
_cell.length_b   1.000
_cell.length_c   1.000
_cell.angle_alpha   90.00
_cell.angle_beta   90.00
_cell.angle_gamma   90.00
#
_symmetry.space_group_name_H-M   'P 1'
#
loop_
_entity.id
_entity.type
_entity.pdbx_description
1 polymer ?
#
loop_
_entity_poly.entity_id
_entity_poly.type
_entity_poly.pdbx_seq_one_letter_code
_entity_poly.pdbx_strand_id
1 'polypeptide(L)'
;MSLSYFYAKLRKKQMHLQRLIRCEGELSQHQQDFIRHERLCTTPELSAVTWEGDLASWFDRIRENNVLTEYQGLSGSQFNHVFRVLSKTIEQIEQEIERIRQMIAALESEERRDSPR
;
A
#
# COMPACT_ATOMS: atom_id res chain seq x y z
N MET A 1 -21.91 -18.40 -20.15
CA MET A 1 -21.73 -17.07 -19.51
C MET A 1 -21.68 -16.03 -20.61
N SER A 2 -22.28 -14.85 -20.46
CA SER A 2 -22.35 -13.86 -21.57
C SER A 2 -21.09 -12.99 -21.68
N LEU A 3 -20.81 -12.49 -22.88
CA LEU A 3 -19.73 -11.55 -23.16
C LEU A 3 -19.80 -10.30 -22.25
N SER A 4 -21.03 -9.80 -22.04
CA SER A 4 -21.33 -8.66 -21.16
C SER A 4 -20.85 -8.88 -19.71
N TYR A 5 -20.98 -10.10 -19.18
CA TYR A 5 -20.47 -10.44 -17.85
C TYR A 5 -18.95 -10.27 -17.75
N PHE A 6 -18.20 -10.74 -18.74
CA PHE A 6 -16.74 -10.62 -18.75
C PHE A 6 -16.28 -9.18 -18.91
N TYR A 7 -16.96 -8.39 -19.73
CA TYR A 7 -16.69 -6.95 -19.84
C TYR A 7 -16.95 -6.21 -18.52
N ALA A 8 -18.05 -6.51 -17.82
CA ALA A 8 -18.33 -5.93 -16.51
C ALA A 8 -17.26 -6.33 -15.48
N LYS A 9 -16.84 -7.59 -15.49
CA LYS A 9 -15.77 -8.10 -14.62
C LYS A 9 -14.43 -7.44 -14.92
N LEU A 10 -14.08 -7.26 -16.20
CA LEU A 10 -12.86 -6.57 -16.65
C LEU A 10 -12.83 -5.14 -16.13
N ARG A 11 -13.92 -4.38 -16.35
CA ARG A 11 -14.04 -3.00 -15.90
C ARG A 11 -13.88 -2.88 -14.38
N LYS A 12 -14.50 -3.80 -13.62
CA LYS A 12 -14.38 -3.83 -12.16
C LYS A 12 -12.92 -4.08 -11.72
N LYS A 13 -12.22 -5.01 -12.36
CA LYS A 13 -10.82 -5.32 -12.03
C LYS A 13 -9.88 -4.17 -12.38
N GLN A 14 -10.08 -3.49 -13.52
CA GLN A 14 -9.31 -2.29 -13.89
C GLN A 14 -9.52 -1.15 -12.88
N MET A 15 -10.74 -0.94 -12.41
CA MET A 15 -11.02 0.03 -11.36
C MET A 15 -10.31 -0.32 -10.04
N HIS A 16 -10.29 -1.60 -9.66
CA HIS A 16 -9.56 -2.05 -8.47
C HIS A 16 -8.05 -1.82 -8.62
N LEU A 17 -7.47 -2.12 -9.78
CA LEU A 17 -6.07 -1.86 -10.08
C LEU A 17 -5.72 -0.37 -9.92
N GLN A 18 -6.51 0.52 -10.52
CA GLN A 18 -6.32 1.97 -10.38
C GLN A 18 -6.37 2.43 -8.92
N ARG A 19 -7.30 1.89 -8.13
CA ARG A 19 -7.40 2.20 -6.70
C ARG A 19 -6.19 1.74 -5.91
N LEU A 20 -5.64 0.56 -6.22
CA LEU A 20 -4.44 0.05 -5.55
C LEU A 20 -3.20 0.87 -5.88
N ILE A 21 -2.99 1.21 -7.15
CA ILE A 21 -1.87 2.07 -7.59
C ILE A 21 -1.94 3.43 -6.90
N ARG A 22 -3.15 4.02 -6.83
CA ARG A 22 -3.35 5.28 -6.10
C ARG A 22 -3.01 5.14 -4.62
N CYS A 23 -3.49 4.08 -3.97
CA CYS A 23 -3.23 3.82 -2.56
C CYS A 23 -1.74 3.61 -2.28
N GLU A 24 -1.01 2.91 -3.16
CA GLU A 24 0.45 2.76 -3.07
C GLU A 24 1.16 4.12 -3.12
N GLY A 25 0.75 5.01 -4.03
CA GLY A 25 1.28 6.37 -4.11
C GLY A 25 1.01 7.20 -2.84
N GLU A 26 -0.22 7.19 -2.34
CA GLU A 26 -0.61 7.89 -1.10
C GLU A 26 0.19 7.36 0.11
N LEU A 27 0.34 6.04 0.23
CA LEU A 27 1.14 5.42 1.30
C LEU A 27 2.63 5.72 1.19
N SER A 28 3.18 5.80 -0.04
CA SER A 28 4.58 6.18 -0.25
C SER A 28 4.85 7.60 0.25
N GLN A 29 3.94 8.53 -0.04
CA GLN A 29 4.02 9.88 0.50
C GLN A 29 3.98 9.89 2.03
N HIS A 30 3.06 9.12 2.64
CA HIS A 30 3.01 9.00 4.10
C HIS A 30 4.29 8.41 4.68
N GLN A 31 4.87 7.36 4.09
CA GLN A 31 6.14 6.81 4.57
C GLN A 31 7.26 7.85 4.54
N GLN A 32 7.36 8.64 3.48
CA GLN A 32 8.34 9.73 3.37
C GLN A 32 8.10 10.80 4.44
N ASP A 33 6.84 11.15 4.71
CA ASP A 33 6.50 12.06 5.80
C ASP A 33 6.95 11.51 7.15
N PHE A 34 6.73 10.21 7.42
CA PHE A 34 7.23 9.58 8.65
C PHE A 34 8.75 9.71 8.75
N ILE A 35 9.49 9.32 7.70
CA ILE A 35 10.96 9.42 7.67
C ILE A 35 11.43 10.87 7.91
N ARG A 36 10.78 11.85 7.29
CA ARG A 36 11.15 13.27 7.42
C ARG A 36 10.92 13.83 8.82
N HIS A 37 9.88 13.34 9.50
CA HIS A 37 9.45 13.84 10.81
C HIS A 37 9.94 12.99 11.98
N GLU A 38 10.71 11.92 11.74
CA GLU A 38 11.29 11.07 12.79
C GLU A 38 12.04 11.88 13.85
N ARG A 39 12.81 12.89 13.42
CA ARG A 39 13.51 13.80 14.35
C ARG A 39 12.59 14.52 15.33
N LEU A 40 11.32 14.72 15.00
CA LEU A 40 10.34 15.36 15.89
C LEU A 40 10.00 14.47 17.09
N CYS A 41 10.26 13.16 17.02
CA CYS A 41 10.11 12.26 18.17
C CYS A 41 11.17 12.52 19.23
N THR A 42 12.33 13.07 18.87
CA THR A 42 13.45 13.34 19.76
C THR A 42 13.71 14.82 20.02
N THR A 43 13.06 15.73 19.27
CA THR A 43 13.18 17.18 19.45
C THR A 43 11.94 17.84 20.09
N PRO A 44 12.11 18.89 20.93
CA PRO A 44 13.38 19.40 21.45
C PRO A 44 14.05 18.39 22.40
N GLU A 45 15.39 18.42 22.45
CA GLU A 45 16.14 17.62 23.41
C GLU A 45 15.84 18.11 24.83
N LEU A 46 14.91 17.45 25.52
CA LEU A 46 14.90 17.46 26.97
C LEU A 46 16.03 16.51 27.37
N SER A 47 17.20 17.07 27.69
CA SER A 47 18.32 16.32 28.25
C SER A 47 18.42 16.61 29.75
N ALA A 48 19.12 15.76 30.50
CA ALA A 48 19.48 16.00 31.90
C ALA A 48 20.15 17.37 32.12
N VAL A 49 20.76 17.95 31.08
CA VAL A 49 21.41 19.28 31.11
C VAL A 49 20.42 20.44 31.02
N THR A 50 19.19 20.17 30.56
CA THR A 50 18.08 21.14 30.44
C THR A 50 16.94 20.89 31.44
N TRP A 51 16.83 19.67 31.98
CA TRP A 51 15.91 19.27 33.05
C TRP A 51 16.47 18.04 33.77
N GLU A 52 16.99 18.20 35.00
CA GLU A 52 17.66 17.13 35.75
C GLU A 52 16.71 16.44 36.75
N GLY A 53 16.84 15.12 36.91
CA GLY A 53 16.11 14.32 37.91
C GLY A 53 15.55 13.00 37.38
N ASP A 54 15.01 12.17 38.29
CA ASP A 54 14.48 10.84 37.95
C ASP A 54 13.33 10.88 36.94
N LEU A 55 12.48 11.92 37.01
CA LEU A 55 11.36 12.11 36.06
C LEU A 55 11.84 12.42 34.64
N ALA A 56 12.92 13.21 34.50
CA ALA A 56 13.51 13.50 33.20
C ALA A 56 14.14 12.24 32.60
N SER A 57 14.87 11.48 33.41
CA SER A 57 15.45 10.19 33.01
C SER A 57 14.40 9.16 32.58
N TRP A 58 13.25 9.12 33.27
CA TRP A 58 12.14 8.24 32.92
C TRP A 58 11.43 8.70 31.63
N PHE A 59 11.24 10.01 31.47
CA PHE A 59 10.67 10.59 30.26
C PHE A 59 11.52 10.27 29.02
N ASP A 60 12.85 10.45 29.10
CA ASP A 60 13.76 10.12 28.00
C ASP A 60 13.71 8.65 27.64
N ARG A 61 13.67 7.76 28.64
CA ARG A 61 13.51 6.32 28.40
C ARG A 61 12.22 5.98 27.66
N ILE A 62 11.10 6.64 27.94
CA ILE A 62 9.85 6.40 27.21
C ILE A 62 9.95 6.94 25.78
N ARG A 63 10.51 8.13 25.63
CA ARG A 63 10.65 8.79 24.34
C ARG A 63 11.53 7.98 23.39
N GLU A 64 12.68 7.49 23.86
CA GLU A 64 13.60 6.70 23.07
C GLU A 64 13.11 5.25 22.88
N ASN A 65 12.80 4.54 23.98
CA ASN A 65 12.55 3.11 23.90
C ASN A 65 11.15 2.75 23.40
N ASN A 66 10.17 3.64 23.58
CA ASN A 66 8.80 3.38 23.13
C ASN A 66 8.48 4.23 21.90
N VAL A 67 8.49 5.55 22.02
CA VAL A 67 7.96 6.43 20.96
C VAL A 67 8.81 6.32 19.69
N LEU A 68 10.13 6.50 19.79
CA LEU A 68 11.02 6.41 18.63
C LEU A 68 11.04 5.00 18.04
N THR A 69 11.17 3.96 18.87
CA THR A 69 11.17 2.56 18.43
C THR A 69 9.90 2.20 17.65
N GLU A 70 8.72 2.53 18.17
CA GLU A 70 7.44 2.25 17.50
C GLU A 70 7.30 3.07 16.21
N TYR A 71 7.77 4.32 16.22
CA TYR A 71 7.75 5.19 15.04
C TYR A 71 8.65 4.66 13.91
N GLN A 72 9.86 4.20 14.25
CA GLN A 72 10.77 3.52 13.32
C GLN A 72 10.21 2.18 12.84
N GLY A 73 9.53 1.45 13.73
CA GLY A 73 8.81 0.22 13.39
C GLY A 73 7.72 0.48 12.34
N LEU A 74 6.95 1.55 12.50
CA LEU A 74 5.95 1.99 11.53
C LEU A 74 6.61 2.36 10.19
N SER A 75 7.51 3.35 10.17
CA SER A 75 8.16 3.90 8.96
C SER A 75 8.96 2.84 8.18
N GLY A 76 9.54 1.88 8.91
CA GLY A 76 10.31 0.77 8.35
C GLY A 76 9.46 -0.47 8.09
N SER A 77 9.33 -1.34 9.10
CA SER A 77 8.86 -2.72 8.90
C SER A 77 7.40 -2.81 8.47
N GLN A 78 6.52 -1.99 9.04
CA GLN A 78 5.09 -2.05 8.76
C GLN A 78 4.76 -1.52 7.35
N PHE A 79 5.28 -0.34 6.98
CA PHE A 79 5.10 0.17 5.61
C PHE A 79 5.70 -0.79 4.57
N ASN A 80 6.90 -1.32 4.81
CA ASN A 80 7.52 -2.28 3.90
C ASN A 80 6.69 -3.56 3.72
N HIS A 81 6.06 -4.04 4.80
CA HIS A 81 5.14 -5.18 4.70
C HIS A 81 3.92 -4.85 3.85
N VAL A 82 3.29 -3.70 4.08
CA VAL A 82 2.11 -3.26 3.31
C VAL A 82 2.44 -3.08 1.84
N PHE A 83 3.57 -2.46 1.49
CA PHE A 83 3.99 -2.32 0.10
C PHE A 83 4.17 -3.68 -0.59
N ARG A 84 4.82 -4.65 0.06
CA ARG A 84 4.94 -6.01 -0.50
C ARG A 84 3.59 -6.65 -0.78
N VAL A 85 2.62 -6.47 0.13
CA VAL A 85 1.26 -7.01 -0.04
C VAL A 85 0.55 -6.30 -1.20
N LEU A 86 0.69 -4.97 -1.30
CA LEU A 86 0.11 -4.19 -2.40
C LEU A 86 0.68 -4.61 -3.76
N SER A 87 2.00 -4.64 -3.91
CA SER A 87 2.64 -5.02 -5.18
C SER A 87 2.22 -6.43 -5.61
N LYS A 88 2.21 -7.40 -4.68
CA LYS A 88 1.72 -8.75 -4.97
C LYS A 88 0.25 -8.77 -5.42
N THR A 89 -0.60 -7.96 -4.78
CA THR A 89 -2.03 -7.88 -5.13
C THR A 89 -2.24 -7.21 -6.49
N ILE A 90 -1.45 -6.19 -6.80
CA ILE A 90 -1.42 -5.52 -8.11
C ILE A 90 -1.08 -6.53 -9.20
N GLU A 91 0.04 -7.25 -9.06
CA GLU A 91 0.47 -8.28 -10.01
C GLU A 91 -0.62 -9.35 -10.23
N GLN A 92 -1.26 -9.80 -9.14
CA GLN A 92 -2.36 -10.77 -9.23
C GLN A 92 -3.55 -10.22 -10.03
N ILE A 93 -3.96 -8.96 -9.80
CA ILE A 93 -5.07 -8.35 -10.52
C ILE A 93 -4.72 -8.13 -11.99
N GLU A 94 -3.49 -7.75 -12.32
CA GLU A 94 -3.02 -7.62 -13.70
C GLU A 94 -3.08 -8.95 -14.44
N GLN A 95 -2.63 -10.04 -13.82
CA GLN A 95 -2.75 -11.38 -14.40
C GLN A 95 -4.21 -11.80 -14.60
N GLU A 96 -5.09 -11.48 -13.66
CA GLU A 96 -6.52 -11.75 -13.80
C GLU A 96 -7.16 -10.94 -14.93
N ILE A 97 -6.79 -9.66 -15.08
CA ILE A 97 -7.24 -8.80 -16.18
C ILE A 97 -6.85 -9.42 -17.51
N GLU A 98 -5.62 -9.90 -17.64
CA GLU A 98 -5.13 -10.49 -18.88
C GLU A 98 -5.87 -11.79 -19.22
N ARG A 99 -6.11 -12.66 -18.23
CA ARG A 99 -6.93 -13.86 -18.41
C ARG A 99 -8.36 -13.52 -18.86
N ILE A 100 -8.96 -12.46 -18.31
CA ILE A 100 -10.31 -12.02 -18.71
C ILE A 100 -10.30 -11.52 -20.16
N ARG A 101 -9.28 -10.77 -20.57
CA ARG A 101 -9.14 -10.30 -21.96
C ARG A 101 -9.02 -11.46 -22.95
N GLN A 102 -8.23 -12.47 -22.62
CA GLN A 102 -8.10 -13.68 -23.44
C GLN A 102 -9.43 -14.43 -23.57
N MET A 103 -10.18 -14.53 -22.47
CA MET A 103 -11.52 -15.15 -22.48
C MET A 103 -12.51 -14.36 -23.36
N ILE A 104 -12.50 -13.02 -23.29
CA ILE A 104 -13.33 -12.17 -24.16
C ILE A 104 -12.97 -12.42 -25.62
N ALA A 105 -11.68 -12.40 -25.97
CA ALA A 105 -11.23 -12.59 -27.35
C ALA A 105 -11.63 -13.98 -27.91
N ALA A 106 -11.57 -15.03 -27.08
CA ALA A 106 -12.02 -16.37 -27.45
C ALA A 106 -13.53 -16.39 -27.74
N LEU A 107 -14.34 -15.86 -26.83
CA LEU A 107 -15.81 -15.80 -26.98
C LEU A 107 -16.23 -14.97 -28.21
N GLU A 108 -15.59 -13.84 -28.48
CA GLU A 108 -15.84 -13.02 -29.67
C GLU A 108 -15.46 -13.74 -30.98
N SER A 109 -14.48 -14.63 -30.93
CA SER A 109 -14.10 -15.44 -32.09
C SER A 109 -15.12 -16.54 -32.35
N GLU A 110 -15.69 -17.14 -31.30
CA GLU A 110 -16.76 -18.13 -31.40
C GLU A 110 -18.05 -17.51 -31.92
N GLU A 111 -18.47 -16.36 -31.37
CA GLU A 111 -19.70 -15.66 -31.79
C GLU A 111 -19.65 -15.24 -33.27
N ARG A 112 -18.46 -14.89 -33.78
CA ARG A 112 -18.23 -14.61 -35.21
C ARG A 112 -18.25 -15.85 -36.09
N ARG A 113 -17.91 -17.03 -35.57
CA ARG A 113 -17.96 -18.30 -36.31
C ARG A 113 -19.40 -18.84 -36.39
N ASP A 114 -20.16 -18.68 -35.32
CA ASP A 114 -21.54 -19.18 -35.20
C ASP A 114 -22.59 -18.26 -35.83
N SER A 115 -22.23 -17.04 -36.26
CA SER A 115 -23.03 -16.21 -37.17
C SER A 115 -22.53 -16.32 -38.61
N PRO A 116 -22.86 -17.40 -39.36
CA PRO A 116 -22.69 -17.39 -40.80
C PRO A 116 -23.70 -16.41 -41.41
N ARG A 117 -23.19 -15.51 -42.25
CA ARG A 117 -24.00 -14.66 -43.13
C ARG A 117 -24.92 -15.49 -44.02
#